data_AF-A0A2Z5FZB2-F1
#
_entry.id   AF-A0A2Z5FZB2-F1
#
_cell.length_a   1.000
_cell.length_b   1.000
_cell.length_c   1.000
_cell.angle_alpha   90.00
_cell.angle_beta   90.00
_cell.angle_gamma   90.00
#
_symmetry.space_group_name_H-M   'P 1'
#
loop_
_entity.id
_entity.type
_entity.pdbx_description
1 polymer ?
#
loop_
_entity_poly.entity_id
_entity_poly.type
_entity_poly.pdbx_seq_one_letter_code
_entity_poly.pdbx_strand_id
1 'polypeptide(L)'
;MSSVQNRPGVWAVGDCAEIPKANGKETYAPTAQNATREGTWLARNVNAVLRGRVPRPFRYKMLGQLALLSHRRAIADLLGLKIEGFIAWAIWWAIYTLKLP
;
A
#
# COMPACT_ATOMS: atom_id res chain seq x y z
N MET A 1 -13.85 -4.45 5.78
CA MET A 1 -13.91 -4.34 7.24
C MET A 1 -13.18 -3.08 7.65
N SER A 2 -13.77 -2.24 8.50
CA SER A 2 -13.25 -0.90 8.81
C SER A 2 -13.36 -0.61 10.31
N SER A 3 -13.08 -1.60 11.16
CA SER A 3 -12.95 -1.46 12.61
C SER A 3 -12.44 -2.80 13.17
N VAL A 4 -11.80 -2.78 14.34
CA VAL A 4 -11.41 -4.00 15.04
C VAL A 4 -12.66 -4.81 15.38
N GLN A 5 -12.60 -6.13 15.21
CA GLN A 5 -13.73 -7.01 15.52
C GLN A 5 -14.19 -6.79 16.97
N ASN A 6 -15.49 -6.63 17.14
CA ASN A 6 -16.14 -6.42 18.45
C ASN A 6 -15.67 -5.17 19.22
N ARG A 7 -15.03 -4.19 18.57
CA ARG A 7 -14.69 -2.89 19.18
C ARG A 7 -15.07 -1.71 18.29
N PRO A 8 -16.31 -1.20 18.39
CA PRO A 8 -16.73 0.01 17.70
C PRO A 8 -15.81 1.20 18.04
N GLY A 9 -15.48 2.02 17.05
CA GLY A 9 -14.62 3.20 17.25
C GLY A 9 -13.12 2.90 17.35
N VAL A 10 -12.70 1.63 17.41
CA VAL A 10 -11.29 1.23 17.40
C VAL A 10 -10.90 0.76 16.01
N TRP A 11 -9.79 1.27 15.51
CA TRP A 11 -9.25 0.99 14.18
C TRP A 11 -7.80 0.55 14.27
N ALA A 12 -7.39 -0.38 13.41
CA ALA A 12 -6.02 -0.84 13.27
C ALA A 12 -5.56 -0.60 11.82
N VAL A 13 -4.29 -0.21 11.65
CA VAL A 13 -3.61 -0.02 10.37
C VAL A 13 -2.14 -0.46 10.48
N GLY A 14 -1.48 -0.64 9.34
CA GLY A 14 -0.08 -1.05 9.27
C GLY A 14 0.11 -2.49 9.70
N ASP A 15 1.26 -2.80 10.27
CA ASP A 15 1.66 -4.18 10.57
C ASP A 15 0.82 -4.85 11.67
N CYS A 16 0.07 -4.07 12.45
CA CYS A 16 -0.88 -4.57 13.44
C CYS A 16 -2.27 -4.88 12.84
N ALA A 17 -2.47 -4.70 11.54
CA ALA A 17 -3.76 -4.86 10.87
C ALA A 17 -3.70 -5.90 9.75
N GLU A 18 -4.64 -6.83 9.79
CA GLU A 18 -4.86 -7.76 8.69
C GLU A 18 -6.10 -7.31 7.91
N ILE A 19 -5.88 -6.64 6.77
CA ILE A 19 -6.97 -6.11 5.95
C ILE A 19 -7.26 -7.08 4.80
N PRO A 20 -8.44 -7.71 4.74
CA PRO A 20 -8.82 -8.59 3.64
C PRO A 20 -9.03 -7.78 2.34
N LYS A 21 -8.48 -8.29 1.24
CA LYS A 21 -8.74 -7.79 -0.11
C LYS A 21 -10.19 -8.11 -0.52
N ALA A 22 -10.63 -7.49 -1.61
CA ALA A 22 -11.99 -7.67 -2.14
C ALA A 22 -12.34 -9.13 -2.52
N ASN A 23 -11.34 -9.98 -2.76
CA ASN A 23 -11.53 -11.41 -3.05
C ASN A 23 -11.81 -12.26 -1.80
N GLY A 24 -11.67 -11.71 -0.59
CA GLY A 24 -11.94 -12.38 0.68
C GLY A 24 -10.97 -13.52 1.04
N LYS A 25 -10.00 -13.84 0.17
CA LYS A 25 -9.04 -14.94 0.35
C LYS A 25 -7.63 -14.47 0.70
N GLU A 26 -7.29 -13.24 0.33
CA GLU A 26 -5.97 -12.67 0.51
C GLU A 26 -6.07 -11.40 1.35
N THR A 27 -4.98 -11.07 2.05
CA THR A 27 -4.85 -9.84 2.82
C THR A 27 -3.79 -8.94 2.21
N TYR A 28 -3.85 -7.64 2.52
CA TYR A 28 -2.80 -6.72 2.12
C TYR A 28 -1.51 -7.03 2.88
N ALA A 29 -0.38 -7.09 2.17
CA ALA A 29 0.90 -7.37 2.78
C ALA A 29 1.34 -6.24 3.73
N PRO A 30 1.99 -6.55 4.87
CA PRO A 30 2.50 -5.55 5.81
C PRO A 30 3.72 -4.87 5.20
N THR A 31 3.47 -3.80 4.45
CA THR A 31 4.51 -3.01 3.79
C THR A 31 4.34 -1.56 4.13
N ALA A 32 5.45 -0.81 4.22
CA ALA A 32 5.40 0.63 4.50
C ALA A 32 4.50 1.40 3.50
N GLN A 33 4.44 0.96 2.24
CA GLN A 33 3.54 1.55 1.24
C GLN A 33 2.06 1.32 1.57
N ASN A 34 1.70 0.12 2.04
CA ASN A 34 0.33 -0.16 2.46
C ASN A 34 0.00 0.59 3.75
N ALA A 35 0.87 0.56 4.76
CA ALA A 35 0.69 1.28 6.02
C ALA A 35 0.46 2.79 5.82
N THR A 36 1.24 3.43 4.95
CA THR A 36 1.09 4.87 4.63
C THR A 36 -0.28 5.17 4.01
N ARG A 37 -0.74 4.29 3.11
CA ARG A 37 -2.05 4.44 2.45
C ARG A 37 -3.20 4.14 3.39
N GLU A 38 -3.07 3.11 4.22
CA GLU A 38 -4.03 2.76 5.26
C GLU A 38 -4.20 3.90 6.26
N GLY A 39 -3.11 4.54 6.68
CA GLY A 39 -3.17 5.73 7.55
C GLY A 39 -3.93 6.89 6.90
N THR A 40 -3.67 7.18 5.62
CA THR A 40 -4.40 8.22 4.88
C THR A 40 -5.88 7.88 4.74
N TRP A 41 -6.20 6.62 4.47
CA TRP A 41 -7.58 6.13 4.40
C TRP A 41 -8.29 6.21 5.75
N LEU A 42 -7.61 5.83 6.84
CA LEU A 42 -8.14 5.87 8.19
C LEU A 42 -8.49 7.31 8.59
N ALA A 43 -7.60 8.27 8.35
CA ALA A 43 -7.85 9.67 8.63
C ALA A 43 -9.14 10.19 7.95
N ARG A 44 -9.35 9.80 6.68
CA ARG A 44 -10.58 10.16 5.93
C ARG A 44 -11.82 9.52 6.52
N ASN A 45 -11.74 8.26 6.95
CA ASN A 45 -12.86 7.55 7.55
C ASN A 45 -13.21 8.06 8.94
N VAL A 46 -12.22 8.35 9.78
CA VAL A 46 -12.44 8.97 11.10
C VAL A 46 -13.17 10.30 10.93
N ASN A 47 -12.72 11.17 10.03
CA ASN A 47 -13.42 12.43 9.73
C ASN A 47 -14.85 12.20 9.18
N ALA A 48 -15.07 11.16 8.37
CA ALA A 48 -16.39 10.82 7.88
C ALA A 48 -17.34 10.39 9.01
N VAL A 49 -16.88 9.50 9.89
CA VAL A 49 -17.65 9.00 11.04
C VAL A 49 -17.98 10.14 12.01
N LEU A 50 -17.03 11.03 12.29
CA LEU A 50 -17.28 12.22 13.13
C LEU A 50 -18.35 13.15 12.55
N ARG A 51 -18.56 13.12 11.22
CA ARG A 51 -19.60 13.89 10.51
C ARG A 51 -20.89 13.08 10.27
N GLY A 52 -21.06 11.94 10.93
CA GLY A 52 -22.23 11.07 10.77
C GLY A 52 -22.32 10.37 9.41
N ARG A 53 -21.22 10.29 8.65
CA ARG A 53 -21.17 9.62 7.35
C ARG A 53 -20.67 8.18 7.49
N VAL A 54 -21.12 7.33 6.57
CA VAL A 54 -20.72 5.92 6.52
C VAL A 54 -19.24 5.80 6.10
N PRO A 55 -18.40 5.08 6.85
CA PRO A 55 -17.01 4.84 6.48
C PRO A 55 -16.90 3.95 5.24
N ARG A 56 -15.87 4.18 4.42
CA ARG A 56 -15.64 3.42 3.18
C ARG A 56 -14.66 2.28 3.42
N PRO A 57 -14.86 1.09 2.82
CA PRO A 57 -13.89 -0.01 2.94
C PRO A 57 -12.55 0.38 2.30
N PHE A 58 -11.45 -0.09 2.89
CA PHE A 58 -10.12 0.05 2.29
C PHE A 58 -10.07 -0.82 1.04
N ARG A 59 -9.76 -0.19 -0.10
CA ARG A 59 -9.50 -0.87 -1.37
C ARG A 59 -8.37 -0.14 -2.05
N TYR A 60 -7.31 -0.88 -2.33
CA TYR A 60 -6.16 -0.35 -3.04
C TYR A 60 -5.62 -1.38 -4.04
N LYS A 61 -5.17 -0.89 -5.19
CA LYS A 61 -4.46 -1.66 -6.21
C LYS A 61 -3.04 -1.13 -6.28
N MET A 62 -2.08 -1.98 -5.93
CA MET A 62 -0.67 -1.65 -6.02
C MET A 62 -0.31 -1.41 -7.49
N LEU A 63 0.15 -0.20 -7.79
CA LEU A 63 0.50 0.22 -9.15
C LEU A 63 1.89 -0.27 -9.55
N GLY A 64 2.73 -0.67 -8.60
CA GLY A 64 4.04 -1.22 -8.86
C GLY A 64 4.94 -1.28 -7.63
N GLN A 65 6.00 -2.09 -7.71
CA GLN A 65 7.05 -2.23 -6.71
C GLN A 65 8.40 -2.35 -7.41
N LEU A 66 9.45 -1.79 -6.82
CA LEU A 66 10.82 -1.97 -7.28
C LEU A 66 11.67 -2.55 -6.15
N ALA A 67 12.49 -3.53 -6.48
CA ALA A 67 13.46 -4.14 -5.58
C ALA A 67 14.84 -4.18 -6.24
N LEU A 68 15.85 -3.65 -5.56
CA LEU A 68 17.24 -3.78 -5.96
C LEU A 68 17.77 -5.16 -5.56
N LEU A 69 18.50 -5.84 -6.46
CA LEU A 69 19.21 -7.08 -6.11
C LEU A 69 20.71 -6.87 -5.97
N SER A 70 21.33 -6.00 -6.79
CA SER A 70 22.78 -5.74 -6.75
C SER A 70 23.18 -4.50 -7.56
N HIS A 71 24.49 -4.21 -7.61
CA HIS A 71 25.05 -3.18 -8.49
C HIS A 71 24.64 -3.46 -9.95
N ARG A 72 23.77 -2.61 -10.50
CA ARG A 72 23.20 -2.70 -11.87
C ARG A 72 22.14 -3.79 -12.10
N ARG A 73 21.54 -4.36 -11.05
CA ARG A 73 20.43 -5.33 -11.19
C ARG A 73 19.27 -4.98 -10.26
N ALA A 74 18.09 -4.80 -10.85
CA ALA A 74 16.85 -4.63 -10.10
C ALA A 74 15.73 -5.50 -10.71
N ILE A 75 14.65 -5.65 -9.97
CA ILE A 75 13.36 -6.13 -10.46
C ILE A 75 12.35 -5.00 -10.25
N ALA A 76 11.56 -4.72 -11.26
CA ALA A 76 10.48 -3.75 -11.23
C ALA A 76 9.19 -4.44 -11.67
N ASP A 77 8.14 -4.34 -10.86
CA ASP A 77 6.77 -4.57 -11.29
C ASP A 77 6.14 -3.18 -11.48
N LEU A 78 5.74 -2.87 -12.71
CA LEU A 78 5.08 -1.61 -13.05
C LEU A 78 3.78 -1.93 -13.77
N LEU A 79 2.65 -1.65 -13.13
CA LEU A 79 1.31 -1.89 -13.65
C LEU A 79 1.07 -3.36 -14.10
N GLY A 80 1.78 -4.31 -13.51
CA GLY A 80 1.73 -5.73 -13.87
C GLY A 80 2.78 -6.16 -14.91
N LEU A 81 3.57 -5.23 -15.45
CA LEU A 81 4.73 -5.55 -16.28
C LEU A 81 5.95 -5.80 -15.39
N LYS A 82 6.47 -7.03 -15.44
CA LYS A 82 7.69 -7.41 -14.73
C LYS A 82 8.90 -7.17 -15.60
N ILE A 83 9.80 -6.31 -15.14
CA ILE A 83 11.07 -5.98 -15.79
C ILE A 83 12.19 -6.37 -14.85
N GLU A 84 13.24 -6.99 -15.37
CA GLU A 84 14.40 -7.39 -14.58
C GLU A 84 15.72 -6.97 -15.24
N GLY A 85 16.79 -7.02 -14.46
CA GLY A 85 18.14 -6.77 -14.95
C GLY A 85 18.51 -5.29 -15.01
N PHE A 86 19.30 -4.93 -16.03
CA PHE A 86 19.84 -3.58 -16.18
C PHE A 86 18.77 -2.53 -16.47
N ILE A 87 17.74 -2.89 -17.25
CA ILE A 87 16.64 -1.98 -17.59
C ILE A 87 15.85 -1.60 -16.33
N ALA A 88 15.52 -2.58 -15.49
CA ALA A 88 14.88 -2.32 -14.20
C ALA A 88 15.76 -1.47 -13.28
N TRP A 89 17.08 -1.66 -13.31
CA TRP A 89 18.02 -0.83 -12.55
C TRP A 89 18.05 0.62 -13.07
N ALA A 90 18.04 0.84 -14.39
CA ALA A 90 18.00 2.17 -14.97
C ALA A 90 16.69 2.90 -14.62
N ILE A 91 15.55 2.19 -14.64
CA ILE A 91 14.26 2.73 -14.20
C ILE A 91 14.28 3.08 -12.71
N TRP A 92 14.81 2.18 -11.88
CA TRP A 92 14.97 2.44 -10.45
C TRP A 92 15.82 3.69 -10.21
N TRP A 93 16.96 3.79 -10.89
CA TRP A 93 17.86 4.96 -10.78
C TRP A 93 17.13 6.23 -11.21
N ALA A 94 16.46 6.24 -12.37
CA ALA A 94 15.70 7.40 -12.83
C ALA A 94 14.61 7.86 -11.84
N ILE A 95 13.82 6.93 -11.28
CA ILE A 95 12.79 7.24 -10.28
C ILE A 95 13.43 7.75 -8.99
N TYR A 96 14.54 7.15 -8.57
CA TYR A 96 15.26 7.54 -7.36
C TYR A 96 15.83 8.95 -7.48
N THR A 97 16.51 9.25 -8.59
CA THR A 97 17.08 10.58 -8.87
C THR A 97 15.99 11.65 -8.98
N LEU A 98 14.84 11.33 -9.59
CA LEU A 98 13.72 12.28 -9.70
C LEU A 98 13.02 12.55 -8.36
N LYS A 99 13.15 11.65 -7.37
CA LYS A 99 12.58 11.80 -6.03
C LYS A 99 13.53 12.46 -5.04
N LEU A 100 14.80 12.63 -5.39
CA LEU A 100 15.75 13.42 -4.62
C LEU A 100 15.62 14.89 -5.06
N PRO A 101 15.56 15.85 -4.13
CA PRO A 101 15.51 17.28 -4.44
C PRO A 101 16.81 17.79 -5.08
#